data_AF-A0A3Y9C0P9-F1
#
_entry.id   AF-A0A3Y9C0P9-F1
#
_cell.length_a   1.000
_cell.length_b   1.000
_cell.length_c   1.000
_cell.angle_alpha   90.00
_cell.angle_beta   90.00
_cell.angle_gamma   90.00
#
_symmetry.space_group_name_H-M   'P 1'
#
loop_
_entity.id
_entity.type
_entity.pdbx_description
1 polymer ?
#
loop_
_entity_poly.entity_id
_entity_poly.type
_entity_poly.pdbx_seq_one_letter_code
_entity_poly.pdbx_strand_id
1 'polypeptide(L)' 'DEPLDDENLIDYGLDSVRMMGLAARWRKVHGDIDFVMLAKNPTIDAWWALLSRGVE' A
#
# COMPACT_ATOMS: atom_id res chain seq x y z
N ASP A 1 -7.92 -4.22 18.04
CA ASP A 1 -8.64 -4.49 16.79
C ASP A 1 -7.69 -4.82 15.68
N GLU A 2 -8.12 -5.74 14.83
CA GLU A 2 -7.52 -5.96 13.50
C GLU A 2 -8.29 -5.08 12.50
N PRO A 3 -7.62 -4.38 11.58
CA PRO A 3 -8.28 -3.58 10.58
C PRO A 3 -9.07 -4.46 9.60
N LEU A 4 -10.24 -3.99 9.19
CA LEU A 4 -10.92 -4.49 7.99
C LEU A 4 -10.17 -4.02 6.73
N ASP A 5 -10.44 -4.68 5.60
CA ASP A 5 -9.68 -4.46 4.37
C ASP A 5 -9.86 -3.05 3.78
N ASP A 6 -11.00 -2.41 4.05
CA ASP A 6 -11.37 -1.06 3.62
C ASP A 6 -10.99 0.04 4.63
N GLU A 7 -10.42 -0.33 5.77
CA GLU A 7 -10.05 0.61 6.82
C GLU A 7 -8.68 1.27 6.58
N ASN A 8 -8.56 2.49 7.09
CA ASN A 8 -7.34 3.26 7.01
C ASN A 8 -6.29 2.72 8.00
N LEU A 9 -5.24 2.10 7.46
CA LEU A 9 -4.16 1.50 8.23
C LEU A 9 -3.36 2.50 9.09
N ILE A 10 -3.42 3.80 8.78
CA ILE A 10 -2.77 4.84 9.61
C ILE A 10 -3.42 4.90 10.99
N ASP A 11 -4.74 4.71 11.07
CA ASP A 11 -5.48 4.69 12.35
C ASP A 11 -5.07 3.48 13.21
N TYR A 12 -4.46 2.47 12.59
CA TYR A 12 -3.90 1.26 13.21
C TYR A 12 -2.39 1.34 13.44
N GLY A 13 -1.78 2.52 13.29
CA GLY A 13 -0.37 2.76 13.60
C GLY A 13 0.60 2.46 12.45
N LEU A 14 0.12 2.40 11.20
CA LEU A 14 0.98 2.38 10.03
C LEU A 14 1.66 3.73 9.83
N ASP A 15 2.98 3.77 10.06
CA ASP A 15 3.78 4.98 9.86
C ASP A 15 4.29 5.15 8.41
N SER A 16 4.70 6.38 8.09
CA SER A 16 5.21 6.76 6.76
C SER A 16 6.49 6.05 6.36
N VAL A 17 7.34 5.67 7.31
CA VAL A 17 8.60 4.97 7.04
C VAL A 17 8.31 3.54 6.58
N ARG A 18 7.37 2.85 7.23
CA ARG A 18 6.89 1.53 6.81
C ARG A 18 6.25 1.58 5.42
N MET A 19 5.41 2.59 5.15
CA MET A 19 4.84 2.80 3.81
C MET A 19 5.91 3.00 2.74
N MET A 20 6.95 3.80 3.01
CA MET A 20 8.06 3.97 2.07
C MET A 20 8.80 2.65 1.81
N GLY A 21 8.98 1.82 2.84
CA GLY A 21 9.58 0.48 2.70
C GLY A 21 8.73 -0.46 1.82
N LEU A 22 7.41 -0.46 2.01
CA LEU A 22 6.47 -1.22 1.18
C LEU A 22 6.51 -0.75 -0.27
N ALA A 23 6.41 0.56 -0.51
CA ALA A 23 6.51 1.14 -1.84
C ALA A 23 7.83 0.74 -2.54
N ALA A 24 8.96 0.86 -1.86
CA ALA A 24 10.27 0.49 -2.41
C ALA A 24 10.36 -1.02 -2.74
N ARG A 25 9.73 -1.88 -1.94
CA ARG A 25 9.69 -3.33 -2.20
C ARG A 25 8.81 -3.66 -3.40
N TRP A 26 7.61 -3.10 -3.47
CA TRP A 26 6.65 -3.38 -4.54
C TRP A 26 7.05 -2.76 -5.86
N ARG A 27 7.77 -1.64 -5.84
CA ARG A 27 8.33 -1.00 -7.05
C ARG A 27 9.25 -1.91 -7.86
N LYS A 28 9.85 -2.93 -7.22
CA LYS A 28 10.67 -3.95 -7.92
C LYS A 28 9.85 -4.88 -8.81
N VAL A 29 8.54 -4.99 -8.55
CA VAL A 29 7.59 -5.84 -9.29
C VAL A 29 6.70 -4.97 -10.18
N HIS A 30 6.18 -3.87 -9.63
CA HIS A 30 5.34 -2.90 -10.33
C HIS A 30 6.03 -1.53 -10.32
N GLY A 31 6.72 -1.19 -11.40
CA GLY A 31 7.60 0.00 -11.47
C GLY A 31 6.89 1.34 -11.24
N ASP A 32 5.57 1.37 -11.38
CA ASP A 32 4.69 2.52 -11.18
C ASP A 32 4.27 2.74 -9.72
N ILE A 33 4.45 1.77 -8.82
CA ILE A 33 4.07 1.91 -7.41
C ILE A 33 5.04 2.87 -6.70
N ASP A 34 4.47 3.90 -6.07
CA ASP A 34 5.18 4.86 -5.24
C ASP A 34 4.48 5.12 -3.89
N PHE A 35 5.16 5.85 -3.00
CA PHE A 35 4.62 6.21 -1.70
C PHE A 35 3.33 7.03 -1.78
N VAL A 36 3.21 7.92 -2.77
CA VAL A 36 2.06 8.82 -2.92
C VAL A 36 0.81 8.01 -3.29
N MET A 37 0.95 6.98 -4.13
CA MET A 37 -0.12 6.03 -4.43
C MET A 37 -0.59 5.31 -3.17
N LEU A 38 0.34 4.81 -2.34
CA LEU A 38 -0.02 4.11 -1.10
C LEU A 38 -0.67 5.03 -0.07
N ALA A 39 -0.18 6.27 0.05
CA ALA A 39 -0.68 7.24 1.02
C ALA A 39 -2.04 7.85 0.65
N LYS A 40 -2.41 7.84 -0.64
CA LYS A 40 -3.72 8.33 -1.09
C LYS A 40 -4.88 7.50 -0.57
N ASN A 41 -4.70 6.18 -0.50
CA ASN A 41 -5.71 5.26 0.03
C ASN A 41 -5.00 4.14 0.80
N PRO A 42 -4.64 4.37 2.07
CA PRO A 42 -3.85 3.45 2.89
C PRO A 42 -4.71 2.30 3.44
N THR A 43 -5.41 1.60 2.56
CA THR A 43 -6.27 0.46 2.89
C THR A 43 -5.73 -0.81 2.24
N ILE A 44 -6.04 -1.97 2.81
CA ILE A 44 -5.58 -3.26 2.28
C ILE A 44 -6.19 -3.49 0.89
N ASP A 45 -7.48 -3.21 0.71
CA ASP A 45 -8.19 -3.33 -0.57
C ASP A 45 -7.55 -2.51 -1.68
N ALA A 46 -7.22 -1.25 -1.41
CA ALA A 46 -6.63 -0.37 -2.41
C ALA A 46 -5.24 -0.85 -2.82
N TRP A 47 -4.42 -1.28 -1.85
CA TRP A 47 -3.09 -1.78 -2.12
C TRP A 47 -3.13 -3.13 -2.84
N TRP A 48 -4.07 -4.00 -2.48
CA TRP A 48 -4.28 -5.27 -3.16
C TRP A 48 -4.64 -5.06 -4.62
N ALA A 49 -5.55 -4.13 -4.92
CA ALA A 49 -5.91 -3.78 -6.29
C ALA A 49 -4.73 -3.25 -7.12
N LEU A 50 -3.74 -2.60 -6.49
CA LEU A 50 -2.50 -2.18 -7.15
C LEU A 50 -1.54 -3.35 -7.42
N LEU A 51 -1.51 -4.35 -6.54
CA LEU A 51 -0.60 -5.50 -6.61
C LEU A 51 -1.15 -6.66 -7.43
N SER A 52 -2.47 -6.79 -7.53
CA SER A 52 -3.14 -7.84 -8.30
C SER A 52 -3.18 -7.54 -9.81
N ARG A 53 -2.65 -6.39 -10.23
CA ARG A 53 -2.49 -6.05 -11.65
C ARG A 53 -1.51 -7.04 -12.29
N GLY A 54 -1.76 -7.44 -13.53
CA GLY A 54 -0.78 -8.24 -14.28
C GLY A 54 0.55 -7.50 -14.35
N VAL A 55 1.65 -8.20 -14.06
CA VAL A 55 2.99 -7.67 -14.35
C VAL A 55 3.16 -7.83 -15.86
N GLU A 56 3.03 -6.73 -16.61
CA GLU A 56 3.38 -6.69 -18.04
C GLU A 56 4.88 -6.91 -18.27
#